data_AF-A0A950QFI5-F1
#
_entry.id   AF-A0A950QFI5-F1
#
_cell.length_a   1.000
_cell.length_b   1.000
_cell.length_c   1.000
_cell.angle_alpha   90.00
_cell.angle_beta   90.00
_cell.angle_gamma   90.00
#
_symmetry.space_group_name_H-M   'P 1'
#
loop_
_entity.id
_entity.type
_entity.pdbx_description
1 polymer ?
#
loop_
_entity_poly.entity_id
_entity_poly.type
_entity_poly.pdbx_seq_one_letter_code
_entity_poly.pdbx_strand_id
1 'polypeptide(L)'
;MSGNFKTPVVVLAGSPHGNLGIVRSLGRLGVDVYLLRTETSTVASLSRYCTQSLLWPGVAKDSSICLDVLARIAVQIGKRAILLPTCDDGAIFAAEHFETLRHSFIYPHQSAELAQSLVSKK
;
A
#
# COMPACT_ATOMS: atom_id res chain seq x y z
N MET A 1 -13.98 11.23 20.68
CA MET A 1 -12.64 10.64 20.87
C MET A 1 -11.71 11.25 19.84
N SER A 2 -10.84 12.19 20.24
CA SER A 2 -9.84 12.77 19.33
C SER A 2 -8.59 11.90 19.37
N GLY A 3 -8.58 10.82 18.60
CA GLY A 3 -7.36 10.06 18.36
C GLY A 3 -6.45 10.88 17.44
N ASN A 4 -5.18 10.98 17.79
CA ASN A 4 -4.18 11.64 16.95
C ASN A 4 -3.82 10.72 15.78
N PHE A 5 -4.67 10.64 14.75
CA PHE A 5 -4.51 9.77 13.58
C PHE A 5 -3.52 10.34 12.54
N LYS A 6 -2.33 10.74 13.01
CA LYS A 6 -1.34 11.47 12.20
C LYS A 6 -0.52 10.61 11.25
N THR A 7 -0.57 9.28 11.35
CA THR A 7 0.23 8.40 10.49
C THR A 7 -0.58 8.04 9.24
N PRO A 8 -0.15 8.48 8.03
CA PRO A 8 -0.83 8.14 6.79
C PRO A 8 -0.72 6.65 6.48
N VAL A 9 -1.62 6.17 5.65
CA VAL A 9 -1.64 4.78 5.20
C VAL A 9 -1.57 4.72 3.69
N VAL A 10 -0.66 3.91 3.17
CA VAL A 10 -0.59 3.55 1.74
C VAL A 10 -1.08 2.12 1.58
N VAL A 11 -2.12 1.94 0.78
CA VAL A 11 -2.71 0.63 0.47
C VAL A 11 -2.21 0.16 -0.89
N LEU A 12 -1.46 -0.94 -0.95
CA LEU A 12 -1.13 -1.64 -2.21
C LEU A 12 -2.30 -2.56 -2.57
N ALA A 13 -3.17 -2.05 -3.43
CA ALA A 13 -4.42 -2.68 -3.81
C ALA A 13 -4.26 -3.55 -5.07
N GLY A 14 -4.31 -4.88 -4.90
CA GLY A 14 -4.31 -5.82 -6.02
C GLY A 14 -5.68 -6.33 -6.46
N SER A 15 -6.70 -6.29 -5.60
CA SER A 15 -8.09 -6.68 -5.93
C SER A 15 -9.06 -5.55 -5.57
N PRO A 16 -10.08 -5.23 -6.39
CA PRO A 16 -11.08 -4.22 -6.05
C PRO A 16 -11.87 -4.53 -4.76
N HIS A 17 -11.96 -5.81 -4.40
CA HIS A 17 -12.75 -6.29 -3.28
C HIS A 17 -11.99 -6.02 -1.96
N GLY A 18 -12.57 -5.18 -1.09
CA GLY A 18 -12.04 -4.89 0.26
C GLY A 18 -11.38 -3.52 0.41
N ASN A 19 -10.76 -2.95 -0.63
CA ASN A 19 -10.07 -1.65 -0.54
C ASN A 19 -11.01 -0.51 -0.14
N LEU A 20 -12.25 -0.52 -0.65
CA LEU A 20 -13.24 0.49 -0.29
C LEU A 20 -13.57 0.46 1.21
N GLY A 21 -13.59 -0.74 1.82
CA GLY A 21 -13.77 -0.91 3.25
C GLY A 21 -12.62 -0.31 4.03
N ILE A 22 -11.38 -0.62 3.65
CA ILE A 22 -10.15 -0.07 4.26
C ILE A 22 -10.15 1.46 4.18
N VAL A 23 -10.33 2.00 2.98
CA VAL A 23 -10.33 3.45 2.71
C VAL A 23 -11.40 4.17 3.55
N ARG A 24 -12.62 3.63 3.61
CA ARG A 24 -13.71 4.27 4.38
C ARG A 24 -13.51 4.14 5.87
N SER A 25 -13.04 3.01 6.37
CA SER A 25 -12.82 2.79 7.81
C SER A 25 -11.73 3.72 8.34
N LEU A 26 -10.59 3.79 7.64
CA LEU A 26 -9.47 4.65 8.02
C LEU A 26 -9.79 6.14 7.84
N GLY A 27 -10.36 6.52 6.69
CA GLY A 27 -10.70 7.92 6.44
C GLY A 27 -11.80 8.47 7.35
N ARG A 28 -12.73 7.63 7.83
CA ARG A 28 -13.70 8.04 8.87
C ARG A 28 -13.04 8.35 10.21
N LEU A 29 -11.87 7.78 10.47
CA LEU A 29 -11.04 8.13 11.63
C LEU A 29 -10.16 9.36 11.35
N GLY A 30 -10.19 9.95 10.15
CA GLY A 30 -9.36 11.10 9.80
C GLY A 30 -7.93 10.73 9.43
N VAL A 31 -7.67 9.47 9.10
CA VAL A 31 -6.38 9.02 8.55
C VAL A 31 -6.30 9.42 7.08
N ASP A 32 -5.17 10.00 6.66
CA ASP A 32 -4.87 10.19 5.23
C ASP A 32 -4.59 8.84 4.55
N VAL A 33 -5.39 8.50 3.54
CA VAL A 33 -5.30 7.19 2.85
C VAL A 33 -4.91 7.40 1.40
N TYR A 34 -3.77 6.80 1.02
CA TYR A 34 -3.25 6.78 -0.34
C TYR A 34 -3.45 5.38 -0.93
N LEU A 35 -3.93 5.31 -2.17
CA LEU A 35 -4.26 4.05 -2.82
C LEU A 35 -3.37 3.82 -4.04
N LEU A 36 -2.61 2.72 -4.02
CA LEU A 36 -1.88 2.21 -5.17
C LEU A 36 -2.68 1.09 -5.80
N ARG A 37 -3.37 1.40 -6.91
CA ARG A 37 -4.36 0.51 -7.55
C ARG A 37 -3.80 -0.16 -8.80
N THR A 38 -4.09 -1.44 -9.00
CA THR A 38 -3.73 -2.17 -10.23
C THR A 38 -4.59 -1.80 -11.45
N GLU A 39 -5.83 -1.37 -11.22
CA GLU A 39 -6.77 -0.99 -12.28
C GLU A 39 -7.02 0.51 -12.33
N THR A 40 -7.24 1.05 -13.52
CA THR A 40 -7.47 2.49 -13.73
C THR A 40 -8.76 2.97 -13.05
N SER A 41 -9.78 2.11 -12.97
CA SER A 41 -11.09 2.41 -12.39
C SER A 41 -11.38 1.50 -11.19
N THR A 42 -11.24 2.04 -9.98
CA THR A 42 -11.68 1.34 -8.75
C THR A 42 -12.63 2.23 -7.96
N VAL A 43 -13.71 1.67 -7.41
CA VAL A 43 -14.65 2.44 -6.57
C VAL A 43 -13.98 3.04 -5.32
N ALA A 44 -12.89 2.43 -4.86
CA ALA A 44 -12.10 2.93 -3.74
C ALA A 44 -11.40 4.26 -4.05
N SER A 45 -10.88 4.44 -5.28
CA SER A 45 -10.25 5.71 -5.69
C SER A 45 -11.23 6.88 -5.84
N LEU A 46 -12.53 6.59 -6.01
CA LEU A 46 -13.59 7.61 -6.08
C LEU A 46 -14.15 7.97 -4.69
N SER A 47 -13.70 7.31 -3.64
CA SER A 47 -14.17 7.60 -2.29
C SER A 47 -13.69 8.99 -1.84
N ARG A 48 -14.58 9.78 -1.22
CA ARG A 48 -14.20 11.03 -0.54
C ARG A 48 -13.17 10.87 0.58
N TYR A 49 -12.92 9.62 1.00
CA TYR A 49 -11.96 9.24 2.04
C TYR A 49 -10.61 8.79 1.45
N CYS A 50 -10.47 8.76 0.11
CA CYS A 50 -9.20 8.53 -0.57
C CYS A 50 -8.50 9.88 -0.77
N THR A 51 -7.37 10.09 -0.12
CA THR A 51 -6.57 11.32 -0.24
C THR A 51 -5.99 11.45 -1.65
N GLN A 52 -5.40 10.38 -2.17
CA GLN A 52 -4.91 10.31 -3.54
C GLN A 52 -4.80 8.85 -3.99
N SER A 53 -4.87 8.61 -5.30
CA SER A 53 -4.61 7.30 -5.85
C SER A 53 -3.66 7.36 -7.05
N LEU A 54 -2.74 6.41 -7.14
CA LEU A 54 -1.85 6.24 -8.29
C LEU A 54 -1.95 4.81 -8.83
N LEU A 55 -1.56 4.64 -10.09
CA LEU A 55 -1.49 3.32 -10.69
C LEU A 55 -0.30 2.57 -10.11
N TRP A 56 -0.54 1.35 -9.65
CA TRP A 56 0.47 0.37 -9.31
C TRP A 56 0.83 -0.42 -10.58
N PRO A 57 2.10 -0.41 -11.03
CA PRO A 57 2.47 -1.04 -12.30
C PRO A 57 2.35 -2.58 -12.29
N GLY A 58 2.31 -3.19 -11.10
CA GLY A 58 2.43 -4.62 -10.91
C GLY A 58 3.89 -5.08 -10.97
N VAL A 59 4.25 -6.00 -10.09
CA VAL A 59 5.63 -6.49 -9.91
C VAL A 59 6.15 -7.29 -11.10
N ALA A 60 5.25 -7.91 -11.86
CA ALA A 60 5.60 -8.80 -12.97
C ALA A 60 6.36 -8.12 -14.13
N LYS A 61 6.37 -6.78 -14.18
CA LYS A 61 7.02 -6.02 -15.27
C LYS A 61 8.37 -5.45 -14.87
N ASP A 62 8.44 -4.75 -13.75
CA ASP A 62 9.67 -4.10 -13.28
C ASP A 62 9.54 -3.64 -11.82
N SER A 63 10.40 -4.17 -10.95
CA SER A 63 10.44 -3.80 -9.53
C SER A 63 10.95 -2.37 -9.31
N SER A 64 11.80 -1.85 -10.20
CA SER A 64 12.32 -0.48 -10.10
C SER A 64 11.21 0.56 -10.27
N ILE A 65 10.31 0.35 -11.23
CA ILE A 65 9.15 1.23 -11.45
C ILE A 65 8.21 1.21 -10.22
N CYS A 66 8.02 0.04 -9.61
CA CYS A 66 7.23 -0.10 -8.39
C CYS A 66 7.85 0.66 -7.21
N LEU A 67 9.18 0.58 -7.05
CA LEU A 67 9.93 1.35 -6.05
C LEU A 67 9.83 2.85 -6.31
N ASP A 68 9.95 3.30 -7.55
CA ASP A 68 9.84 4.71 -7.93
C ASP A 68 8.46 5.31 -7.60
N VAL A 69 7.39 4.55 -7.88
CA VAL A 69 6.02 4.96 -7.53
C VAL A 69 5.87 5.11 -6.01
N LEU A 70 6.38 4.16 -5.23
CA LEU A 70 6.36 4.24 -3.77
C LEU A 70 7.23 5.39 -3.23
N ALA A 71 8.39 5.63 -3.82
CA ALA A 71 9.27 6.73 -3.46
C ALA A 71 8.60 8.09 -3.72
N ARG A 72 7.93 8.26 -4.87
CA ARG A 72 7.16 9.48 -5.18
C ARG A 72 6.05 9.73 -4.16
N ILE A 73 5.32 8.69 -3.78
CA ILE A 73 4.30 8.80 -2.73
C ILE A 73 4.92 9.16 -1.39
N ALA A 74 6.02 8.52 -1.00
CA ALA A 74 6.71 8.81 0.26
C ALA A 74 7.15 10.27 0.35
N VAL A 75 7.74 10.81 -0.73
CA VAL A 75 8.13 12.22 -0.82
C VAL A 75 6.90 13.13 -0.71
N GLN A 76 5.81 12.80 -1.43
CA GLN A 76 4.58 13.58 -1.37
C GLN A 76 3.96 13.59 0.04
N ILE A 77 4.01 12.47 0.75
CA ILE A 77 3.50 12.36 2.12
C ILE A 77 4.38 13.16 3.10
N GLY A 78 5.70 13.24 2.86
CA GLY A 78 6.63 14.03 3.66
C GLY A 78 6.90 13.48 5.08
N LYS A 79 6.40 12.29 5.40
CA LYS A 79 6.61 11.58 6.67
C LYS A 79 6.44 10.07 6.46
N ARG A 80 6.87 9.26 7.43
CA ARG A 80 6.69 7.81 7.35
C ARG A 80 5.21 7.43 7.32
N ALA A 81 4.84 6.52 6.43
CA ALA A 81 3.47 6.02 6.28
C ALA A 81 3.40 4.52 6.58
N ILE A 82 2.25 4.03 7.03
CA ILE A 82 2.00 2.60 7.14
C ILE A 82 1.81 2.03 5.73
N LEU A 83 2.50 0.94 5.40
CA LEU A 83 2.30 0.23 4.13
C LEU A 83 1.41 -0.99 4.38
N LEU A 84 0.27 -1.06 3.69
CA LEU A 84 -0.67 -2.17 3.75
C LEU A 84 -0.71 -2.91 2.41
N PRO A 85 0.05 -4.00 2.25
CA PRO A 85 -0.11 -4.90 1.12
C PRO A 85 -1.39 -5.72 1.28
N THR A 86 -2.37 -5.52 0.39
CA THR A 86 -3.66 -6.26 0.42
C THR A 86 -3.75 -7.33 -0.67
N CYS A 87 -2.66 -7.57 -1.39
CA CYS A 87 -2.53 -8.63 -2.39
C CYS A 87 -1.20 -9.37 -2.23
N ASP A 88 -1.17 -10.61 -2.70
CA ASP A 88 -0.04 -11.52 -2.61
C ASP A 88 1.23 -10.91 -3.23
N ASP A 89 1.13 -10.43 -4.48
CA ASP A 89 2.18 -9.74 -5.20
C ASP A 89 2.76 -8.54 -4.44
N GLY A 90 1.89 -7.74 -3.82
CA GLY A 90 2.31 -6.58 -3.02
C GLY A 90 2.99 -7.00 -1.72
N ALA A 91 2.55 -8.09 -1.10
CA ALA A 91 3.13 -8.62 0.13
C ALA A 91 4.53 -9.21 -0.11
N ILE A 92 4.70 -9.98 -1.18
CA ILE A 92 5.99 -10.51 -1.62
C ILE A 92 6.95 -9.35 -1.93
N PHE A 93 6.53 -8.39 -2.75
CA PHE A 93 7.33 -7.21 -3.09
C PHE A 93 7.77 -6.42 -1.85
N ALA A 94 6.87 -6.19 -0.89
CA ALA A 94 7.19 -5.47 0.33
C ALA A 94 8.22 -6.21 1.19
N ALA A 95 8.17 -7.55 1.22
CA ALA A 95 9.14 -8.37 1.93
C ALA A 95 10.52 -8.36 1.23
N GLU A 96 10.55 -8.54 -0.09
CA GLU A 96 11.78 -8.54 -0.90
C GLU A 96 12.54 -7.22 -0.84
N HIS A 97 11.82 -6.09 -0.77
CA HIS A 97 12.40 -4.75 -0.73
C HIS A 97 12.36 -4.08 0.65
N PHE A 98 12.32 -4.88 1.72
CA PHE A 98 12.22 -4.36 3.09
C PHE A 98 13.26 -3.29 3.41
N GLU A 99 14.54 -3.56 3.12
CA GLU A 99 15.63 -2.63 3.45
C GLU A 99 15.52 -1.29 2.71
N THR A 100 14.96 -1.27 1.50
CA THR A 100 14.73 -0.03 0.76
C THR A 100 13.52 0.73 1.33
N LEU A 101 12.41 0.03 1.53
CA LEU A 101 11.12 0.63 1.88
C LEU A 101 11.03 1.04 3.36
N ARG A 102 11.77 0.39 4.27
CA ARG A 102 11.77 0.69 5.71
C ARG A 102 12.19 2.11 6.06
N HIS A 103 12.79 2.87 5.15
CA HIS A 103 13.13 4.28 5.39
C HIS A 103 11.89 5.18 5.36
N SER A 104 10.95 4.87 4.47
CA SER A 104 9.75 5.66 4.20
C SER A 104 8.47 5.03 4.75
N PHE A 105 8.48 3.72 4.99
CA PHE A 105 7.28 2.96 5.35
C PHE A 105 7.40 2.22 6.68
N ILE A 106 6.26 2.01 7.35
CA ILE A 106 6.11 1.26 8.59
C ILE A 106 5.28 0.03 8.29
N TYR A 107 5.88 -1.15 8.40
CA TYR A 107 5.26 -2.45 8.22
C TYR A 107 6.19 -3.53 8.80
N PRO A 108 5.70 -4.73 9.14
CA PRO A 108 6.52 -5.76 9.75
C PRO A 108 7.62 -6.24 8.79
N HIS A 109 8.82 -6.45 9.32
CA HIS A 109 9.86 -7.18 8.61
C HIS A 109 9.42 -8.65 8.51
N GLN A 110 9.20 -9.14 7.30
CA GLN A 110 8.87 -10.53 7.04
C GLN A 110 9.92 -11.13 6.11
N SER A 111 10.23 -12.42 6.29
CA SER A 111 11.08 -13.14 5.34
C SER A 111 10.36 -13.23 3.99
N ALA A 112 11.05 -12.88 2.91
CA ALA A 112 10.54 -13.03 1.54
C ALA A 112 10.22 -14.51 1.22
N GLU A 113 11.07 -15.42 1.67
CA GLU A 113 10.88 -16.87 1.50
C GLU A 113 9.60 -17.34 2.20
N LEU A 114 9.34 -16.84 3.41
CA LEU A 114 8.12 -17.11 4.14
C LEU A 114 6.90 -16.57 3.40
N ALA A 115 6.95 -15.32 2.94
CA ALA A 115 5.86 -14.71 2.18
C ALA A 115 5.53 -15.50 0.91
N GLN A 116 6.55 -15.89 0.13
CA GLN A 116 6.40 -16.71 -1.08
C GLN A 116 5.82 -18.11 -0.77
N SER A 117 6.25 -18.72 0.34
CA SER A 117 5.76 -20.05 0.74
C SER A 117 4.28 -20.06 1.13
N LEU A 118 3.75 -18.95 1.65
CA LEU A 118 2.34 -18.82 2.05
C LEU A 118 1.42 -18.54 0.85
N VAL A 119 1.93 -17.86 -0.17
CA VAL A 119 1.21 -17.61 -1.43
C VAL A 119 1.13 -18.88 -2.27
N SER A 120 2.18 -19.70 -2.24
CA SER A 120 2.22 -20.97 -2.96
C SER A 120 1.46 -22.04 -2.18
N LYS A 121 0.23 -22.36 -2.59
CA LYS A 121 -0.45 -23.58 -2.11
C LYS A 121 0.29 -24.81 -2.64
N LYS A 122 1.16 -25.40 -1.83
CA LYS A 122 1.60 -26.78 -2.01
C LYS A 122 0.77 -27.70 -1.13
#